data_AF-A0A2G2WQP2-F1
#
_entry.id   AF-A0A2G2WQP2-F1
#
_cell.length_a   1.000
_cell.length_b   1.000
_cell.length_c   1.000
_cell.angle_alpha   90.00
_cell.angle_beta   90.00
_cell.angle_gamma   90.00
#
_symmetry.space_group_name_H-M   'P 1'
#
loop_
_entity.id
_entity.type
_entity.pdbx_description
1 polymer ?
#
loop_
_entity_poly.entity_id
_entity_poly.type
_entity_poly.pdbx_seq_one_letter_code
_entity_poly.pdbx_strand_id
1 'polypeptide(L)'
;MLGLGVERLRADMNRLLALLFHQGVLDEQFLQLQQLQDESSPNFVSEVVNIYFQESEKLLRNLRSLLMDREFSDYKKMGVHLNQFIGSSSSIGAKRVRNVCVAFRVASEQNNRLGCLRALELLEHEYCYLKNKLHELFQIYRIYTPDDEIMDEDRVEVIEEVTNPIIEVNQRYINKETLSQVMNLHAFLHQFTFRTERSNPKRIYTSNDVVADMLRQYDVSLNYTQTWRAKELAVKILRGDPTESYQKLSGYLYILEKQPIVVVDGTGLKSFYGGTILIASTLDLGGHILSLAYALVDSENIISWT
;
A
#
# COMPACT_ATOMS: atom_id res chain seq x y z
N MET A 1 -14.24 -1.73 24.02
CA MET A 1 -15.08 -0.53 23.68
C MET A 1 -14.36 0.50 22.80
N LEU A 2 -13.05 0.34 22.52
CA LEU A 2 -12.27 1.22 21.64
C LEU A 2 -12.24 0.75 20.16
N GLY A 3 -12.44 -0.55 19.89
CA GLY A 3 -12.36 -1.12 18.53
C GLY A 3 -13.44 -0.66 17.53
N LEU A 4 -14.66 -0.38 17.99
CA LEU A 4 -15.75 0.16 17.15
C LEU A 4 -15.44 1.56 16.58
N GLY A 5 -14.60 2.34 17.27
CA GLY A 5 -14.16 3.65 16.80
C GLY A 5 -13.11 3.53 15.68
N VAL A 6 -12.15 2.62 15.85
CA VAL A 6 -11.04 2.38 14.92
C VAL A 6 -11.54 1.80 13.59
N GLU A 7 -12.48 0.84 13.62
CA GLU A 7 -13.07 0.28 12.40
C GLU A 7 -13.92 1.29 11.63
N ARG A 8 -14.65 2.15 12.35
CA ARG A 8 -15.41 3.25 11.73
C ARG A 8 -14.48 4.28 11.08
N LEU A 9 -13.38 4.62 11.74
CA LEU A 9 -12.35 5.53 11.21
C LEU A 9 -11.68 4.95 9.95
N ARG A 10 -11.38 3.65 9.93
CA ARG A 10 -10.83 2.96 8.74
C ARG A 10 -11.82 2.95 7.58
N ALA A 11 -13.10 2.68 7.84
CA ALA A 11 -14.15 2.73 6.82
C ALA A 11 -14.36 4.16 6.27
N ASP A 12 -14.35 5.17 7.13
CA ASP A 12 -14.48 6.58 6.76
C ASP A 12 -13.27 7.04 5.91
N MET A 13 -12.05 6.61 6.26
CA MET A 13 -10.84 6.84 5.47
C MET A 13 -10.92 6.23 4.07
N ASN A 14 -11.27 4.95 3.98
CA ASN A 14 -11.38 4.24 2.70
C ASN A 14 -12.47 4.87 1.82
N ARG A 15 -13.58 5.31 2.43
CA ARG A 15 -14.65 6.02 1.73
C ARG A 15 -14.20 7.37 1.21
N LEU A 16 -13.44 8.13 2.00
CA LEU A 16 -12.89 9.42 1.58
C LEU A 16 -11.90 9.24 0.43
N LEU A 17 -10.97 8.28 0.51
CA LEU A 17 -10.06 7.95 -0.58
C LEU A 17 -10.81 7.56 -1.84
N ALA A 18 -11.74 6.60 -1.76
CA ALA A 18 -12.54 6.16 -2.90
C ALA A 18 -13.30 7.34 -3.55
N LEU A 19 -13.82 8.27 -2.74
CA LEU A 19 -14.47 9.48 -3.24
C LEU A 19 -13.51 10.41 -3.98
N LEU A 20 -12.28 10.61 -3.49
CA LEU A 20 -11.27 11.43 -4.15
C LEU A 20 -10.81 10.85 -5.49
N PHE A 21 -10.64 9.53 -5.58
CA PHE A 21 -10.35 8.84 -6.83
C PHE A 21 -11.53 8.89 -7.80
N HIS A 22 -12.75 8.64 -7.33
CA HIS A 22 -13.94 8.68 -8.18
C HIS A 22 -14.19 10.08 -8.75
N GLN A 23 -14.01 11.14 -7.94
CA GLN A 23 -14.11 12.53 -8.40
C GLN A 23 -12.93 12.97 -9.28
N GLY A 24 -11.93 12.10 -9.49
CA GLY A 24 -10.72 12.39 -10.26
C GLY A 24 -9.81 13.42 -9.62
N VAL A 25 -9.97 13.68 -8.32
CA VAL A 25 -9.14 14.61 -7.55
C VAL A 25 -7.74 14.03 -7.40
N LEU A 26 -7.67 12.73 -7.13
CA LEU A 26 -6.45 11.92 -7.07
C LEU A 26 -6.39 10.93 -8.23
N ASP A 27 -5.19 10.49 -8.59
CA ASP A 27 -4.95 9.41 -9.56
C ASP A 27 -3.95 8.36 -9.03
N GLU A 28 -3.66 7.36 -9.87
CA GLU A 28 -2.82 6.21 -9.53
C GLU A 28 -1.44 6.59 -8.98
N GLN A 29 -0.91 7.78 -9.29
CA GLN A 29 0.36 8.24 -8.75
C GLN A 29 0.30 8.42 -7.22
N PHE A 30 -0.87 8.78 -6.67
CA PHE A 30 -1.06 8.86 -5.23
C PHE A 30 -1.02 7.47 -4.57
N LEU A 31 -1.52 6.42 -5.25
CA LEU A 31 -1.40 5.04 -4.76
C LEU A 31 0.06 4.59 -4.74
N GLN A 32 0.83 4.92 -5.78
CA GLN A 32 2.27 4.65 -5.81
C GLN A 32 3.00 5.36 -4.68
N LEU A 33 2.64 6.61 -4.38
CA LEU A 33 3.20 7.34 -3.24
C LEU A 33 2.91 6.64 -1.91
N GLN A 34 1.70 6.09 -1.73
CA GLN A 34 1.35 5.30 -0.55
C GLN A 34 2.12 3.98 -0.43
N GLN A 35 2.45 3.33 -1.56
CA GLN A 35 3.25 2.10 -1.58
C GLN A 35 4.71 2.29 -1.16
N LEU A 36 5.22 3.53 -1.26
CA LEU A 36 6.56 3.88 -0.80
C LEU A 36 6.65 4.07 0.72
N GLN A 37 5.51 4.10 1.43
CA GLN A 37 5.48 4.18 2.87
C GLN A 37 5.64 2.79 3.50
N ASP A 38 6.58 2.66 4.43
CA ASP A 38 6.86 1.42 5.16
C ASP A 38 6.99 1.64 6.68
N GLU A 39 7.28 0.58 7.42
CA GLU A 39 7.47 0.63 8.87
C GLU A 39 8.68 1.49 9.29
N SER A 40 9.66 1.68 8.41
CA SER A 40 10.83 2.52 8.67
C SER A 40 10.55 4.01 8.48
N SER A 41 9.51 4.35 7.71
CA SER A 41 9.14 5.70 7.32
C SER A 41 7.61 5.93 7.38
N PRO A 42 6.95 5.73 8.54
CA PRO A 42 5.49 5.68 8.65
C PRO A 42 4.77 7.01 8.32
N ASN A 43 5.51 8.13 8.29
CA ASN A 43 4.96 9.46 7.97
C ASN A 43 5.30 9.94 6.55
N PHE A 44 5.99 9.14 5.74
CA PHE A 44 6.52 9.53 4.43
C PHE A 44 5.49 10.24 3.55
N VAL A 45 4.29 9.67 3.37
CA VAL A 45 3.25 10.26 2.52
C VAL A 45 2.82 11.63 3.04
N SER A 46 2.64 11.75 4.36
CA SER A 46 2.23 13.01 4.99
C SER A 46 3.30 14.10 4.86
N GLU A 47 4.58 13.73 4.95
CA GLU A 47 5.71 14.64 4.78
C GLU A 47 5.79 15.14 3.33
N VAL A 48 5.72 14.24 2.35
CA VAL A 48 5.76 14.59 0.93
C VAL A 48 4.56 15.48 0.56
N VAL A 49 3.35 15.17 1.04
CA VAL A 49 2.18 16.02 0.82
C VAL A 49 2.32 17.40 1.48
N ASN A 50 2.90 17.47 2.68
CA ASN A 50 3.14 18.75 3.35
C ASN A 50 4.15 19.60 2.59
N ILE A 51 5.24 19.01 2.08
CA ILE A 51 6.22 19.69 1.22
C ILE A 51 5.52 20.22 -0.04
N TYR A 52 4.70 19.40 -0.69
CA TYR A 52 3.91 19.83 -1.85
C TYR A 52 3.05 21.05 -1.54
N PHE A 53 2.34 21.08 -0.41
CA PHE A 53 1.50 22.22 -0.05
C PHE A 53 2.32 23.49 0.23
N GLN A 54 3.43 23.38 0.96
CA GLN A 54 4.31 24.52 1.25
C GLN A 54 4.89 25.15 -0.01
N GLU A 55 5.39 24.32 -0.94
CA GLU A 55 5.94 24.81 -2.21
C GLU A 55 4.86 25.38 -3.12
N SER A 56 3.68 24.74 -3.16
CA SER A 56 2.54 25.21 -3.96
C SER A 56 2.01 26.58 -3.52
N GLU A 57 2.01 26.89 -2.21
CA GLU A 57 1.64 28.23 -1.72
C GLU A 57 2.61 29.32 -2.18
N LYS A 58 3.91 29.00 -2.29
CA LYS A 58 4.90 29.93 -2.86
C LYS A 58 4.61 30.17 -4.34
N LEU A 59 4.32 29.11 -5.10
CA LEU A 59 3.97 29.20 -6.51
C LEU A 59 2.69 29.99 -6.75
N LEU A 60 1.61 29.74 -5.98
CA LEU A 60 0.36 30.49 -6.09
C LEU A 60 0.56 31.98 -5.82
N ARG A 61 1.33 32.34 -4.78
CA ARG A 61 1.65 33.75 -4.49
C ARG A 61 2.41 34.42 -5.63
N ASN A 62 3.36 33.72 -6.25
CA ASN A 62 4.11 34.22 -7.40
C ASN A 62 3.24 34.36 -8.65
N LEU A 63 2.33 33.41 -8.91
CA LEU A 63 1.38 33.51 -10.03
C LEU A 63 0.41 34.68 -9.85
N ARG A 64 -0.08 34.88 -8.61
CA ARG A 64 -0.95 35.99 -8.26
C ARG A 64 -0.27 37.34 -8.46
N SER A 65 0.97 37.49 -8.00
CA SER A 65 1.70 38.75 -8.15
C SER A 65 1.94 39.11 -9.62
N LEU A 66 2.26 38.12 -10.47
CA LEU A 66 2.46 38.32 -11.91
C LEU A 66 1.19 38.74 -12.67
N LEU A 67 0.00 38.34 -12.19
CA LEU A 67 -1.28 38.69 -12.81
C LEU A 67 -1.91 39.98 -12.25
N MET A 68 -1.55 40.37 -11.04
CA MET A 68 -1.97 41.64 -10.43
C MET A 68 -1.32 42.85 -11.09
N ASP A 69 -0.10 42.71 -11.62
CA ASP A 69 0.58 43.78 -12.33
C ASP A 69 -0.17 44.12 -13.64
N ARG A 70 -0.62 45.36 -13.80
CA ARG A 70 -1.53 45.74 -14.89
C ARG A 70 -0.82 45.98 -16.22
N GLU A 71 0.46 46.33 -16.19
CA GLU A 71 1.18 46.83 -17.36
C GLU A 71 2.10 45.80 -18.02
N PHE A 72 2.63 44.81 -17.28
CA PHE A 72 3.53 43.78 -17.83
C PHE A 72 3.39 42.41 -17.15
N SER A 73 2.47 41.57 -17.63
CA SER A 73 2.46 40.15 -17.21
C SER A 73 3.56 39.39 -17.96
N ASP A 74 4.63 39.02 -17.25
CA ASP A 74 5.68 38.15 -17.81
C ASP A 74 5.15 36.71 -17.96
N TYR A 75 4.53 36.45 -19.11
CA TYR A 75 3.97 35.13 -19.45
C TYR A 75 5.04 34.04 -19.49
N LYS A 76 6.30 34.36 -19.79
CA LYS A 76 7.39 33.38 -19.77
C LYS A 76 7.69 32.95 -18.34
N LYS A 77 7.82 33.90 -17.42
CA LYS A 77 8.05 33.61 -15.99
C LYS A 77 6.87 32.90 -15.35
N MET A 78 5.64 33.31 -15.68
CA MET A 78 4.43 32.60 -15.26
C MET A 78 4.44 31.15 -15.74
N GLY A 79 4.84 30.93 -16.98
CA GLY A 79 5.02 29.60 -17.54
C GLY A 79 5.98 28.72 -16.72
N VAL A 80 7.11 29.26 -16.25
CA VAL A 80 8.07 28.50 -15.42
C VAL A 80 7.40 28.02 -14.13
N HIS A 81 6.67 28.90 -13.44
CA HIS A 81 5.93 28.54 -12.23
C HIS A 81 4.86 27.49 -12.51
N LEU A 82 4.14 27.59 -13.64
CA LEU A 82 3.13 26.61 -14.04
C LEU A 82 3.75 25.24 -14.34
N ASN A 83 4.90 25.17 -15.02
CA ASN A 83 5.58 23.91 -15.28
C ASN A 83 6.02 23.23 -13.97
N GLN A 84 6.53 24.02 -13.02
CA GLN A 84 6.89 23.51 -11.69
C GLN A 84 5.65 22.98 -10.96
N PHE A 85 4.52 23.70 -11.02
CA PHE A 85 3.25 23.28 -10.43
C PHE A 85 2.70 21.99 -11.07
N ILE A 86 2.79 21.87 -12.39
CA ILE A 86 2.37 20.66 -13.12
C ILE A 86 3.20 19.47 -12.69
N GLY A 87 4.54 19.62 -12.61
CA GLY A 87 5.44 18.57 -12.18
C GLY A 87 5.15 18.10 -10.74
N SER A 88 5.08 19.05 -9.79
CA SER A 88 4.81 18.72 -8.39
C SER A 88 3.41 18.15 -8.15
N SER A 89 2.40 18.64 -8.88
CA SER A 89 1.04 18.07 -8.82
C SER A 89 0.98 16.67 -9.42
N SER A 90 1.77 16.42 -10.47
CA SER A 90 1.87 15.08 -11.07
C SER A 90 2.51 14.11 -10.08
N SER A 91 3.63 14.46 -9.44
CA SER A 91 4.35 13.56 -8.54
C SER A 91 3.54 13.12 -7.31
N ILE A 92 2.56 13.92 -6.87
CA ILE A 92 1.67 13.59 -5.75
C ILE A 92 0.33 12.99 -6.21
N GLY A 93 0.09 12.87 -7.52
CA GLY A 93 -1.19 12.40 -8.07
C GLY A 93 -2.35 13.37 -7.94
N ALA A 94 -2.10 14.68 -7.79
CA ALA A 94 -3.11 15.74 -7.74
C ALA A 94 -3.70 16.06 -9.12
N LYS A 95 -4.42 15.10 -9.72
CA LYS A 95 -4.89 15.11 -11.11
C LYS A 95 -5.68 16.37 -11.50
N ARG A 96 -6.67 16.78 -10.70
CA ARG A 96 -7.48 17.97 -11.01
C ARG A 96 -6.65 19.24 -11.03
N VAL A 97 -5.83 19.44 -10.01
CA VAL A 97 -4.93 20.60 -9.91
C VAL A 97 -3.98 20.65 -11.10
N ARG A 98 -3.32 19.51 -11.41
CA ARG A 98 -2.45 19.37 -12.58
C ARG A 98 -3.15 19.78 -13.87
N ASN A 99 -4.36 19.28 -14.11
CA ASN A 99 -5.10 19.55 -15.34
C ASN A 99 -5.46 21.04 -15.47
N VAL A 100 -5.81 21.71 -14.37
CA VAL A 100 -6.03 23.17 -14.35
C VAL A 100 -4.74 23.91 -14.67
N CYS A 101 -3.60 23.52 -14.10
CA CYS A 101 -2.31 24.14 -14.42
C CYS A 101 -1.92 23.96 -15.90
N VAL A 102 -2.22 22.80 -16.50
CA VAL A 102 -2.00 22.58 -17.95
C VAL A 102 -2.86 23.53 -18.78
N ALA A 103 -4.15 23.66 -18.46
CA ALA A 103 -5.04 24.60 -19.15
C ALA A 103 -4.60 26.07 -18.96
N PHE A 104 -4.15 26.42 -17.76
CA PHE A 104 -3.58 27.73 -17.45
C PHE A 104 -2.32 27.96 -18.30
N ARG A 105 -1.43 26.98 -18.40
CA ARG A 105 -0.20 27.08 -19.21
C ARG A 105 -0.52 27.42 -20.66
N VAL A 106 -1.50 26.75 -21.26
CA VAL A 106 -1.97 27.05 -22.63
C VAL A 106 -2.52 28.47 -22.73
N ALA A 107 -3.33 28.93 -21.77
CA ALA A 107 -3.84 30.30 -21.75
C ALA A 107 -2.72 31.34 -21.62
N SER A 108 -1.65 31.02 -20.88
CA SER A 108 -0.48 31.89 -20.72
C SER A 108 0.33 32.01 -22.01
N GLU A 109 0.47 30.93 -22.78
CA GLU A 109 1.19 30.92 -24.07
C GLU A 109 0.44 31.70 -25.14
N GLN A 110 -0.89 31.74 -25.06
CA GLN A 110 -1.74 32.55 -25.93
C GLN A 110 -1.82 34.03 -25.50
N ASN A 111 -1.08 34.45 -24.46
CA ASN A 111 -1.15 35.78 -23.86
C ASN A 111 -2.59 36.18 -23.46
N ASN A 112 -3.43 35.20 -23.11
CA ASN A 112 -4.83 35.41 -22.81
C ASN A 112 -5.00 35.75 -21.32
N ARG A 113 -4.89 37.03 -20.97
CA ARG A 113 -4.98 37.53 -19.58
C ARG A 113 -6.28 37.10 -18.87
N LEU A 114 -7.42 37.26 -19.53
CA LEU A 114 -8.72 36.89 -18.93
C LEU A 114 -8.85 35.37 -18.72
N GLY A 115 -8.25 34.57 -19.61
CA GLY A 115 -8.13 33.14 -19.44
C GLY A 115 -7.23 32.78 -18.25
N CYS A 116 -6.09 33.46 -18.12
CA CYS A 116 -5.15 33.29 -17.00
C CYS A 116 -5.77 33.63 -15.65
N LEU A 117 -6.54 34.73 -15.56
CA LEU A 117 -7.22 35.12 -14.32
C LEU A 117 -8.26 34.07 -13.89
N ARG A 118 -9.09 33.61 -14.84
CA ARG A 118 -10.07 32.53 -14.58
C ARG A 118 -9.40 31.21 -14.20
N ALA A 119 -8.29 30.88 -14.85
CA ALA A 119 -7.53 29.69 -14.55
C ALA A 119 -6.84 29.76 -13.19
N LEU A 120 -6.36 30.94 -12.76
CA LEU A 120 -5.81 31.16 -11.42
C LEU A 120 -6.89 30.97 -10.35
N GLU A 121 -8.08 31.56 -10.54
CA GLU A 121 -9.20 31.41 -9.61
C GLU A 121 -9.62 29.94 -9.48
N LEU A 122 -9.74 29.23 -10.60
CA LEU A 122 -10.03 27.80 -10.60
C LEU A 122 -8.90 27.00 -9.93
N LEU A 123 -7.64 27.36 -10.16
CA LEU A 123 -6.50 26.71 -9.55
C LEU A 123 -6.49 26.87 -8.03
N GLU A 124 -6.75 28.09 -7.52
CA GLU A 124 -6.87 28.35 -6.08
C GLU A 124 -8.00 27.53 -5.46
N HIS A 125 -9.15 27.42 -6.15
CA HIS A 125 -10.28 26.59 -5.74
C HIS A 125 -9.93 25.11 -5.65
N GLU A 126 -9.37 24.53 -6.72
CA GLU A 126 -8.99 23.11 -6.76
C GLU A 126 -7.90 22.76 -5.75
N TYR A 127 -6.92 23.65 -5.60
CA TYR A 127 -5.86 23.51 -4.62
C TYR A 127 -6.42 23.49 -3.19
N CYS A 128 -7.31 24.43 -2.86
CA CYS A 128 -7.93 24.49 -1.53
C CYS A 128 -8.79 23.24 -1.25
N TYR A 129 -9.56 22.78 -2.23
CA TYR A 129 -10.34 21.56 -2.12
C TYR A 129 -9.45 20.35 -1.81
N LEU A 130 -8.38 20.15 -2.58
CA LEU A 130 -7.41 19.07 -2.35
C LEU A 130 -6.76 19.18 -0.96
N LYS A 131 -6.31 20.38 -0.59
CA LYS A 131 -5.66 20.62 0.71
C LYS A 131 -6.56 20.25 1.88
N ASN A 132 -7.81 20.69 1.85
CA ASN A 132 -8.78 20.38 2.90
C ASN A 132 -9.06 18.88 2.99
N LYS A 133 -9.21 18.20 1.86
CA LYS A 133 -9.51 16.77 1.82
C LYS A 133 -8.34 15.89 2.25
N LEU A 134 -7.11 16.23 1.86
CA LEU A 134 -5.92 15.51 2.34
C LEU A 134 -5.63 15.82 3.81
N HIS A 135 -5.96 17.02 4.30
CA HIS A 135 -5.86 17.33 5.72
C HIS A 135 -6.86 16.51 6.55
N GLU A 136 -8.12 16.41 6.12
CA GLU A 136 -9.15 15.55 6.72
C GLU A 136 -8.67 14.09 6.78
N LEU A 137 -8.11 13.60 5.68
CA LEU A 137 -7.52 12.27 5.58
C LEU A 137 -6.38 12.07 6.59
N PHE A 138 -5.40 12.97 6.66
CA PHE A 138 -4.28 12.83 7.60
C PHE A 138 -4.65 13.06 9.07
N GLN A 139 -5.69 13.84 9.35
CA GLN A 139 -6.24 13.92 10.70
C GLN A 139 -6.80 12.57 11.13
N ILE A 140 -7.50 11.85 10.24
CA ILE A 140 -7.96 10.49 10.50
C ILE A 140 -6.76 9.55 10.74
N TYR A 141 -5.69 9.66 9.94
CA TYR A 141 -4.44 8.90 10.17
C TYR A 141 -3.82 9.18 11.54
N ARG A 142 -3.73 10.45 11.98
CA ARG A 142 -3.17 10.80 13.31
C ARG A 142 -4.01 10.34 14.48
N ILE A 143 -5.33 10.21 14.31
CA ILE A 143 -6.21 9.63 15.34
C ILE A 143 -6.03 8.10 15.38
N TYR A 144 -5.67 7.49 14.25
CA TYR A 144 -5.37 6.06 14.12
C TYR A 144 -3.98 5.69 14.67
N THR A 145 -3.01 6.61 14.65
CA THR A 145 -1.67 6.43 15.22
C THR A 145 -1.38 7.42 16.35
N PRO A 146 -1.76 7.12 17.61
CA PRO A 146 -1.08 7.71 18.75
C PRO A 146 0.35 7.15 18.80
N ASP A 147 1.34 8.03 18.93
CA ASP A 147 2.70 7.66 19.31
C ASP A 147 2.65 6.74 20.56
N ASP A 148 3.39 5.63 20.51
CA ASP A 148 3.48 4.58 21.53
C ASP A 148 2.23 3.70 21.79
N GLU A 149 1.95 2.74 20.91
CA GLU A 149 1.69 1.36 21.38
C GLU A 149 2.51 0.39 20.53
N ILE A 150 3.59 -0.10 21.15
CA ILE A 150 4.27 -1.35 20.80
C ILE A 150 3.20 -2.37 20.41
N MET A 151 3.22 -2.82 19.15
CA MET A 151 2.42 -3.96 18.71
C MET A 151 2.92 -5.21 19.44
N ASP A 152 2.39 -5.42 20.63
CA ASP A 152 2.30 -6.73 21.24
C ASP A 152 1.23 -7.49 20.45
N GLU A 153 1.64 -8.47 19.66
CA GLU A 153 0.78 -9.37 18.84
C GLU A 153 -0.27 -10.15 19.67
N ASP A 154 -0.40 -9.89 20.97
CA ASP A 154 -1.24 -10.64 21.90
C ASP A 154 -2.49 -9.92 22.43
N ARG A 155 -2.80 -8.68 22.01
CA ARG A 155 -4.11 -8.08 22.29
C ARG A 155 -5.13 -8.31 21.18
N VAL A 156 -5.37 -9.57 20.85
CA VAL A 156 -6.59 -9.93 20.13
C VAL A 156 -7.75 -9.90 21.14
N GLU A 157 -8.74 -9.03 20.96
CA GLU A 157 -9.96 -9.01 21.79
C GLU A 157 -10.59 -10.42 21.76
N VAL A 158 -10.55 -11.08 22.93
CA VAL A 158 -11.11 -12.43 23.08
C VAL A 158 -12.62 -12.30 23.20
N ILE A 159 -13.35 -12.90 22.26
CA ILE A 159 -14.80 -12.89 22.27
C ILE A 159 -15.29 -13.84 23.36
N GLU A 160 -15.89 -13.27 24.40
CA GLU A 160 -16.50 -14.00 25.51
C GLU A 160 -18.00 -14.17 25.34
N GLU A 161 -18.65 -13.24 24.62
CA GLU A 161 -20.10 -13.18 24.49
C GLU A 161 -20.65 -13.99 23.31
N VAL A 162 -21.72 -14.73 23.61
CA VAL A 162 -22.40 -15.65 22.69
C VAL A 162 -23.23 -14.93 21.62
N THR A 163 -23.57 -13.67 21.87
CA THR A 163 -24.42 -12.83 21.04
C THR A 163 -23.66 -12.03 19.99
N ASN A 164 -22.37 -12.29 19.79
CA ASN A 164 -21.57 -11.59 18.79
C ASN A 164 -22.23 -11.73 17.39
N PRO A 165 -22.74 -10.63 16.80
CA PRO A 165 -23.47 -10.70 15.55
C PRO A 165 -22.54 -10.76 14.32
N ILE A 166 -21.24 -10.52 14.50
CA ILE A 166 -20.28 -10.33 13.41
C ILE A 166 -19.21 -11.43 13.48
N ILE A 167 -19.17 -12.27 12.44
CA ILE A 167 -18.17 -13.34 12.28
C ILE A 167 -17.19 -12.95 11.18
N GLU A 168 -15.92 -12.76 11.55
CA GLU A 168 -14.83 -12.32 10.66
C GLU A 168 -13.58 -13.20 10.81
N VAL A 169 -12.73 -13.17 9.79
CA VAL A 169 -11.46 -13.91 9.78
C VAL A 169 -10.51 -13.34 10.84
N ASN A 170 -9.79 -14.21 11.57
CA ASN A 170 -8.84 -13.90 12.65
C ASN A 170 -9.42 -13.50 14.02
N GLN A 171 -10.72 -13.71 14.26
CA GLN A 171 -11.30 -13.57 15.60
C GLN A 171 -10.82 -14.67 16.58
N ARG A 172 -10.44 -14.30 17.81
CA ARG A 172 -10.16 -15.25 18.90
C ARG A 172 -11.36 -15.33 19.84
N TYR A 173 -11.77 -16.55 20.17
CA TYR A 173 -12.88 -16.83 21.09
C TYR A 173 -12.34 -17.42 22.39
N ILE A 174 -12.93 -17.09 23.53
CA ILE A 174 -12.44 -17.52 24.85
C ILE A 174 -12.37 -19.04 24.98
N ASN A 175 -13.32 -19.75 24.37
CA ASN A 175 -13.36 -21.19 24.34
C ASN A 175 -14.14 -21.70 23.11
N LYS A 176 -14.06 -23.02 22.88
CA LYS A 176 -14.76 -23.70 21.79
C LYS A 176 -16.28 -23.56 21.87
N GLU A 177 -16.83 -23.49 23.09
CA GLU A 177 -18.27 -23.45 23.33
C GLU A 177 -18.85 -22.11 22.87
N THR A 178 -18.22 -20.98 23.21
CA THR A 178 -18.58 -19.64 22.75
C THR A 178 -18.52 -19.55 21.23
N LEU A 179 -17.43 -20.02 20.59
CA LEU A 179 -17.33 -20.07 19.12
C LEU A 179 -18.47 -20.89 18.50
N SER A 180 -18.75 -22.08 19.06
CA SER A 180 -19.79 -22.96 18.53
C SER A 180 -21.17 -22.34 18.64
N GLN A 181 -21.47 -21.66 19.76
CA GLN A 181 -22.75 -21.03 19.99
C GLN A 181 -22.93 -19.76 19.14
N VAL A 182 -21.90 -18.93 18.96
CA VAL A 182 -21.88 -17.78 18.04
C VAL A 182 -22.10 -18.23 16.60
N MET A 183 -21.37 -19.26 16.15
CA MET A 183 -21.54 -19.84 14.83
C MET A 183 -22.94 -20.44 14.64
N ASN A 184 -23.53 -21.09 15.67
CA ASN A 184 -24.90 -21.61 15.62
C ASN A 184 -25.93 -20.49 15.45
N LEU A 185 -25.78 -19.39 16.18
CA LEU A 185 -26.65 -18.23 16.06
C LEU A 185 -26.56 -17.60 14.66
N HIS A 186 -25.34 -17.42 14.15
CA HIS A 186 -25.12 -16.85 12.82
C HIS A 186 -25.62 -17.77 11.70
N ALA A 187 -25.37 -19.08 11.80
CA ALA A 187 -25.88 -20.08 10.87
C ALA A 187 -27.41 -20.12 10.84
N PHE A 188 -28.06 -19.94 12.00
CA PHE A 188 -29.52 -19.80 12.10
C PHE A 188 -30.04 -18.53 11.41
N LEU A 189 -29.41 -17.37 11.67
CA LEU A 189 -29.81 -16.09 11.06
C LEU A 189 -29.64 -16.09 9.54
N HIS A 190 -28.61 -16.76 9.03
CA HIS A 190 -28.26 -16.78 7.61
C HIS A 190 -28.64 -18.08 6.89
N GLN A 191 -29.41 -18.97 7.53
CA GLN A 191 -29.98 -20.19 6.97
C GLN A 191 -28.97 -21.14 6.30
N PHE A 192 -27.84 -21.38 6.94
CA PHE A 192 -26.86 -22.36 6.47
C PHE A 192 -26.47 -23.35 7.58
N THR A 193 -25.86 -24.47 7.21
CA THR A 193 -25.31 -25.45 8.16
C THR A 193 -23.80 -25.41 8.13
N PHE A 194 -23.15 -25.54 9.29
CA PHE A 194 -21.69 -25.63 9.39
C PHE A 194 -21.28 -26.81 10.27
N ARG A 195 -20.00 -27.20 10.20
CA ARG A 195 -19.38 -28.16 11.11
C ARG A 195 -18.07 -27.57 11.62
N THR A 196 -17.79 -27.71 12.91
CA THR A 196 -16.53 -27.28 13.51
C THR A 196 -15.51 -28.40 13.50
N GLU A 197 -14.34 -28.18 12.91
CA GLU A 197 -13.19 -29.08 12.99
C GLU A 197 -12.01 -28.38 13.63
N ARG A 198 -11.27 -29.08 14.49
CA ARG A 198 -10.10 -28.51 15.17
C ARG A 198 -8.92 -28.50 14.20
N SER A 199 -8.45 -27.32 13.83
CA SER A 199 -7.22 -27.20 13.03
C SER A 199 -6.01 -27.62 13.89
N ASN A 200 -5.15 -28.45 13.32
CA ASN A 200 -3.86 -28.79 13.91
C ASN A 200 -2.76 -28.23 12.99
N PRO A 201 -2.07 -27.14 13.39
CA PRO A 201 -1.05 -26.49 12.55
C PRO A 201 0.17 -27.38 12.29
N LYS A 202 0.35 -28.48 13.04
CA LYS A 202 1.39 -29.48 12.81
C LYS A 202 0.97 -30.60 11.85
N ARG A 203 -0.30 -30.62 11.41
CA ARG A 203 -0.79 -31.67 10.50
C ARG A 203 -0.29 -31.38 9.08
N ILE A 204 0.56 -32.27 8.57
CA ILE A 204 0.91 -32.31 7.15
C ILE A 204 -0.32 -32.82 6.39
N TYR A 205 -0.96 -31.95 5.62
CA TYR A 205 -2.15 -32.30 4.85
C TYR A 205 -1.75 -33.01 3.55
N THR A 206 -2.03 -34.31 3.47
CA THR A 206 -1.66 -35.17 2.35
C THR A 206 -2.72 -35.17 1.27
N SER A 207 -2.38 -35.61 0.05
CA SER A 207 -3.38 -35.74 -1.01
C SER A 207 -4.50 -36.72 -0.66
N ASN A 208 -4.22 -37.75 0.14
CA ASN A 208 -5.27 -38.68 0.58
C ASN A 208 -6.23 -38.04 1.59
N ASP A 209 -5.73 -37.12 2.43
CA ASP A 209 -6.59 -36.33 3.32
C ASP A 209 -7.56 -35.45 2.53
N VAL A 210 -7.08 -34.77 1.48
CA VAL A 210 -7.93 -33.95 0.61
C VAL A 210 -8.98 -34.82 -0.11
N VAL A 211 -8.59 -36.01 -0.60
CA VAL A 211 -9.54 -36.94 -1.24
C VAL A 211 -10.63 -37.36 -0.25
N ALA A 212 -10.24 -37.73 0.97
CA ALA A 212 -11.17 -38.13 2.01
C ALA A 212 -12.10 -36.99 2.42
N ASP A 213 -11.58 -35.76 2.55
CA ASP A 213 -12.37 -34.60 2.94
C ASP A 213 -13.28 -34.10 1.81
N MET A 214 -12.86 -34.17 0.55
CA MET A 214 -13.72 -33.83 -0.59
C MET A 214 -14.90 -34.79 -0.72
N LEU A 215 -14.66 -36.09 -0.50
CA LEU A 215 -15.73 -37.08 -0.46
C LEU A 215 -16.63 -36.90 0.76
N ARG A 216 -16.06 -36.64 1.94
CA ARG A 216 -16.81 -36.54 3.21
C ARG A 216 -17.61 -35.25 3.36
N GLN A 217 -17.09 -34.13 2.87
CA GLN A 217 -17.66 -32.80 3.10
C GLN A 217 -18.49 -32.30 1.92
N TYR A 218 -18.12 -32.69 0.69
CA TYR A 218 -18.74 -32.17 -0.53
C TYR A 218 -19.34 -33.27 -1.41
N ASP A 219 -19.26 -34.54 -1.00
CA ASP A 219 -19.69 -35.72 -1.78
C ASP A 219 -19.00 -35.81 -3.16
N VAL A 220 -17.80 -35.25 -3.27
CA VAL A 220 -17.02 -35.23 -4.51
C VAL A 220 -15.96 -36.32 -4.44
N SER A 221 -16.08 -37.32 -5.31
CA SER A 221 -15.06 -38.36 -5.48
C SER A 221 -13.90 -37.84 -6.33
N LEU A 222 -12.72 -37.76 -5.73
CA LEU A 222 -11.47 -37.39 -6.41
C LEU A 222 -10.49 -38.55 -6.38
N ASN A 223 -9.68 -38.67 -7.42
CA ASN A 223 -8.52 -39.56 -7.41
C ASN A 223 -7.25 -38.84 -6.93
N TYR A 224 -6.25 -39.61 -6.48
CA TYR A 224 -4.99 -39.09 -5.95
C TYR A 224 -4.29 -38.11 -6.91
N THR A 225 -4.29 -38.41 -8.20
CA THR A 225 -3.61 -37.61 -9.23
C THR A 225 -4.27 -36.25 -9.43
N GLN A 226 -5.59 -36.17 -9.40
CA GLN A 226 -6.34 -34.92 -9.48
C GLN A 226 -5.99 -34.01 -8.29
N THR A 227 -5.98 -34.59 -7.10
CA THR A 227 -5.63 -33.87 -5.88
C THR A 227 -4.18 -33.39 -5.87
N TRP A 228 -3.24 -34.24 -6.28
CA TRP A 228 -1.83 -33.86 -6.38
C TRP A 228 -1.65 -32.69 -7.35
N ARG A 229 -2.28 -32.75 -8.53
CA ARG A 229 -2.21 -31.65 -9.52
C ARG A 229 -2.83 -30.36 -8.99
N ALA A 230 -3.96 -30.44 -8.29
CA ALA A 230 -4.59 -29.27 -7.66
C ALA A 230 -3.67 -28.65 -6.59
N LYS A 231 -3.01 -29.50 -5.79
CA LYS A 231 -2.03 -29.07 -4.78
C LYS A 231 -0.82 -28.40 -5.43
N GLU A 232 -0.24 -28.99 -6.47
CA GLU A 232 0.88 -28.40 -7.22
C GLU A 232 0.51 -27.06 -7.86
N LEU A 233 -0.70 -26.95 -8.42
CA LEU A 233 -1.20 -25.71 -8.98
C LEU A 233 -1.38 -24.63 -7.90
N ALA A 234 -1.93 -24.98 -6.74
CA ALA A 234 -2.06 -24.06 -5.62
C ALA A 234 -0.68 -23.59 -5.11
N VAL A 235 0.29 -24.49 -5.02
CA VAL A 235 1.67 -24.15 -4.64
C VAL A 235 2.30 -23.22 -5.68
N LYS A 236 2.09 -23.47 -6.97
CA LYS A 236 2.56 -22.59 -8.06
C LYS A 236 1.93 -21.20 -8.00
N ILE A 237 0.64 -21.10 -7.70
CA ILE A 237 -0.04 -19.80 -7.51
C ILE A 237 0.56 -19.04 -6.32
N LEU A 238 0.84 -19.74 -5.22
CA LEU A 238 1.37 -19.12 -4.00
C LEU A 238 2.86 -18.74 -4.10
N ARG A 239 3.67 -19.51 -4.81
CA ARG A 239 5.15 -19.38 -4.81
C ARG A 239 5.74 -18.89 -6.14
N GLY A 240 4.94 -18.83 -7.20
CA GLY A 240 5.40 -18.47 -8.55
C GLY A 240 6.08 -19.62 -9.30
N ASP A 241 6.55 -19.33 -10.52
CA ASP A 241 7.18 -20.31 -11.42
C ASP A 241 8.72 -20.16 -11.46
N PRO A 242 9.48 -21.28 -11.36
CA PRO A 242 10.93 -21.24 -11.50
C PRO A 242 11.39 -20.75 -12.87
N THR A 243 10.68 -21.07 -13.96
CA THR A 243 11.07 -20.69 -15.33
C THR A 243 11.03 -19.17 -15.50
N GLU A 244 9.96 -18.53 -15.01
CA GLU A 244 9.85 -17.06 -14.98
C GLU A 244 10.95 -16.43 -14.13
N SER A 245 11.35 -17.10 -13.04
CA SER A 245 12.46 -16.65 -12.19
C SER A 245 13.81 -16.74 -12.91
N TYR A 246 14.07 -17.82 -13.65
CA TYR A 246 15.31 -18.01 -14.42
C TYR A 246 15.43 -17.10 -15.64
N GLN A 247 14.32 -16.72 -16.28
CA GLN A 247 14.31 -15.77 -17.41
C GLN A 247 14.90 -14.40 -17.03
N LYS A 248 14.79 -14.01 -15.76
CA LYS A 248 15.31 -12.73 -15.24
C LYS A 248 16.84 -12.69 -15.14
N LEU A 249 17.53 -13.84 -15.10
CA LEU A 249 18.98 -13.91 -14.95
C LEU A 249 19.75 -13.21 -16.07
N SER A 250 19.24 -13.26 -17.31
CA SER A 250 19.86 -12.58 -18.45
C SER A 250 19.87 -11.05 -18.29
N GLY A 251 18.78 -10.49 -17.77
CA GLY A 251 18.68 -9.06 -17.44
C GLY A 251 19.61 -8.67 -16.29
N TYR A 252 19.72 -9.53 -15.27
CA TYR A 252 20.61 -9.31 -14.13
C TYR A 252 22.08 -9.27 -14.57
N LEU A 253 22.49 -10.19 -15.45
CA LEU A 253 23.85 -10.23 -16.00
C LEU A 253 24.19 -8.95 -16.78
N TYR A 254 23.25 -8.46 -17.59
CA TYR A 254 23.42 -7.22 -18.37
C TYR A 254 23.57 -5.98 -17.48
N ILE A 255 22.78 -5.89 -16.41
CA ILE A 255 22.84 -4.78 -15.45
C ILE A 255 24.20 -4.77 -14.73
N LEU A 256 24.67 -5.94 -14.28
CA LEU A 256 26.00 -6.09 -13.66
C LEU A 256 27.15 -5.64 -14.57
N GLU A 257 27.02 -5.85 -15.88
CA GLU A 257 28.04 -5.44 -16.86
C GLU A 257 28.02 -3.90 -17.11
N LYS A 258 26.89 -3.23 -16.91
CA LYS A 258 26.70 -1.80 -17.23
C LYS A 258 26.74 -0.87 -16.03
N GLN A 259 26.39 -1.33 -14.83
CA GLN A 259 26.43 -0.55 -13.58
C GLN A 259 26.90 -1.42 -12.41
N PRO A 260 28.16 -1.28 -11.95
CA PRO A 260 28.74 -2.16 -10.94
C PRO A 260 28.38 -1.77 -9.49
N ILE A 261 27.34 -0.94 -9.26
CA ILE A 261 26.98 -0.55 -7.90
C ILE A 261 26.26 -1.72 -7.24
N VAL A 262 26.99 -2.42 -6.39
CA VAL A 262 26.50 -3.51 -5.54
C VAL A 262 26.47 -2.99 -4.11
N VAL A 263 25.28 -2.97 -3.51
CA VAL A 263 25.07 -2.70 -2.08
C VAL A 263 25.00 -4.05 -1.38
N VAL A 264 25.82 -4.23 -0.36
CA VAL A 264 25.78 -5.41 0.52
C VAL A 264 25.24 -4.95 1.85
N ASP A 265 24.19 -5.60 2.34
CA ASP A 265 23.59 -5.32 3.63
C ASP A 265 23.27 -6.62 4.38
N GLY A 266 23.22 -6.54 5.71
CA GLY A 266 23.00 -7.66 6.60
C GLY A 266 21.79 -7.44 7.49
N THR A 267 20.91 -8.44 7.60
CA THR A 267 19.82 -8.40 8.59
C THR A 267 19.85 -9.61 9.51
N GLY A 268 19.63 -9.37 10.80
CA GLY A 268 19.63 -10.40 11.83
C GLY A 268 18.37 -11.26 11.74
N LEU A 269 18.52 -12.58 11.69
CA LEU A 269 17.41 -13.52 11.66
C LEU A 269 16.90 -13.80 13.07
N LYS A 270 15.59 -13.64 13.28
CA LYS A 270 14.92 -13.99 14.55
C LYS A 270 14.24 -15.35 14.43
N SER A 271 14.80 -16.39 15.07
CA SER A 271 14.24 -17.74 15.29
C SER A 271 15.28 -18.64 15.99
N PHE A 272 14.96 -19.93 16.23
CA PHE A 272 15.82 -20.97 16.84
C PHE A 272 17.20 -21.14 16.18
N TYR A 273 17.37 -20.72 14.93
CA TYR A 273 18.61 -20.90 14.17
C TYR A 273 19.61 -19.75 14.33
N GLY A 274 19.19 -18.58 14.86
CA GLY A 274 20.06 -17.40 14.97
C GLY A 274 20.68 -16.95 13.63
N GLY A 275 21.68 -16.07 13.69
CA GLY A 275 22.49 -15.66 12.54
C GLY A 275 22.08 -14.36 11.84
N THR A 276 22.84 -14.00 10.81
CA THR A 276 22.65 -12.83 9.94
C THR A 276 22.53 -13.33 8.50
N ILE A 277 21.48 -12.91 7.79
CA ILE A 277 21.44 -13.05 6.33
C ILE A 277 22.11 -11.84 5.72
N LEU A 278 23.12 -12.07 4.90
CA LEU A 278 23.79 -11.07 4.09
C LEU A 278 23.20 -11.12 2.69
N ILE A 279 22.86 -9.97 2.13
CA ILE A 279 22.28 -9.86 0.79
C ILE A 279 23.09 -8.83 0.01
N ALA A 280 23.63 -9.26 -1.14
CA ALA A 280 24.18 -8.36 -2.13
C ALA A 280 23.06 -8.02 -3.14
N SER A 281 22.79 -6.74 -3.34
CA SER A 281 21.78 -6.25 -4.27
C SER A 281 22.33 -5.13 -5.15
N THR A 282 21.78 -4.98 -6.34
CA THR A 282 22.05 -3.84 -7.24
C THR A 282 20.74 -3.13 -7.59
N LEU A 283 20.83 -2.05 -8.34
CA LEU A 283 19.67 -1.34 -8.89
C LEU A 283 19.58 -1.63 -10.39
N ASP A 284 18.37 -1.89 -10.89
CA ASP A 284 18.13 -1.90 -12.32
C ASP A 284 18.11 -0.47 -12.91
N LEU A 285 18.01 -0.37 -14.25
CA LEU A 285 17.92 0.92 -14.95
C LEU A 285 16.66 1.73 -14.60
N GLY A 286 15.67 1.12 -13.94
CA GLY A 286 14.46 1.74 -13.44
C GLY A 286 14.52 2.12 -11.95
N GLY A 287 15.63 1.84 -11.26
CA GLY A 287 15.81 2.10 -9.83
C GLY A 287 15.21 1.06 -8.90
N HIS A 288 14.85 -0.14 -9.37
CA HIS A 288 14.37 -1.23 -8.53
C HIS A 288 15.54 -2.03 -7.93
N ILE A 289 15.43 -2.38 -6.63
CA ILE A 289 16.42 -3.20 -5.92
C ILE A 289 16.33 -4.65 -6.38
N LEU A 290 17.49 -5.24 -6.65
CA LEU A 290 17.62 -6.49 -7.36
C LEU A 290 18.68 -7.36 -6.67
N SER A 291 18.26 -8.45 -6.03
CA SER A 291 19.14 -9.32 -5.25
C SER A 291 20.02 -10.19 -6.14
N LEU A 292 21.33 -10.15 -5.92
CA LEU A 292 22.36 -10.84 -6.70
C LEU A 292 22.85 -12.11 -6.02
N ALA A 293 23.08 -12.05 -4.71
CA ALA A 293 23.56 -13.17 -3.91
C ALA A 293 23.09 -13.02 -2.46
N TYR A 294 23.00 -14.13 -1.76
CA TYR A 294 22.78 -14.13 -0.31
C TYR A 294 23.64 -15.18 0.39
N ALA A 295 23.97 -14.92 1.64
CA ALA A 295 24.68 -15.85 2.52
C ALA A 295 24.06 -15.83 3.91
N LEU A 296 24.11 -16.96 4.60
CA LEU A 296 23.72 -17.09 6.01
C LEU A 296 25.00 -17.25 6.82
N VAL A 297 25.25 -16.33 7.73
CA VAL A 297 26.43 -16.30 8.60
C VAL A 297 26.01 -16.16 10.05
N ASP A 298 26.91 -16.49 10.98
CA ASP A 298 26.59 -16.37 12.41
C ASP A 298 26.47 -14.90 12.87
N SER A 299 27.27 -13.99 12.28
CA SER A 299 27.16 -12.54 12.48
C SER A 299 27.98 -11.75 11.45
N GLU A 300 27.73 -10.44 11.32
CA GLU A 300 28.49 -9.55 10.42
C GLU A 300 29.86 -9.18 11.02
N ASN A 301 30.79 -10.14 11.05
CA ASN A 301 32.15 -9.94 11.54
C ASN A 301 33.16 -10.68 10.64
N ILE A 302 34.40 -10.19 10.56
CA ILE A 302 35.47 -10.71 9.67
C ILE A 302 35.73 -12.21 9.83
N ILE A 303 35.51 -12.78 11.02
CA ILE A 303 35.78 -14.19 11.32
C ILE A 303 34.75 -15.10 10.63
N SER A 304 33.52 -14.61 10.43
CA SER A 304 32.45 -15.31 9.72
C SER A 304 32.59 -15.29 8.18
N TRP A 305 33.64 -14.66 7.62
CA TRP A 305 33.90 -14.57 6.17
C TRP A 305 35.06 -15.47 5.67
N THR A 306 35.64 -16.31 6.54
CA THR A 306 36.70 -17.28 6.22
C THR A 306 36.17 -18.71 6.20
#